data_AF-A0A4Y8YXD0-F1
#
_entry.id   AF-A0A4Y8YXD0-F1
#
_cell.length_a   1.000
_cell.length_b   1.000
_cell.length_c   1.000
_cell.angle_alpha   90.00
_cell.angle_beta   90.00
_cell.angle_gamma   90.00
#
_symmetry.space_group_name_H-M   'P 1'
#
loop_
_entity.id
_entity.type
_entity.pdbx_description
1 polymer ?
#
loop_
_entity_poly.entity_id
_entity_poly.type
_entity_poly.pdbx_seq_one_letter_code
_entity_poly.pdbx_strand_id
1 'polypeptide(L)'
;MGVGAAWLELNGKLGIDLLPIVAASAANAAIQAVVWFRAVFSEAEGDPRWMSGIALPANMLAVLTLLIPWGDPVRSVTAMLIALFLGNICLLLAMVRKGVGNTALAAVPLVGIRSRSGAGWFFARSGIGQTAVVLIQSTAVLLPASNLTILSVATKIVGAASATLVNAVVPTLIHQSTDSPASGRKFLQALWIGLTPIALGGSAIAFVWYRELLVPVAIVGIWLICATTAAVAQRMTFRFLPPSASRLTMVSVSVVAVAAIVSSRVGNFDVNVLLAAYASVEALSGALLLFALKVRLLGFCTILCSAFLTGAWIGSLTS
;
A
#
# COMPACT_ATOMS: atom_id res chain seq x y z
N MET A 1 -9.48 20.15 2.73
CA MET A 1 -8.21 19.73 3.36
C MET A 1 -8.22 18.23 3.53
N GLY A 2 -7.09 17.54 3.33
CA GLY A 2 -7.01 16.08 3.52
C GLY A 2 -7.13 15.70 4.99
N VAL A 3 -7.62 14.49 5.27
CA VAL A 3 -7.84 13.98 6.65
C VAL A 3 -6.56 14.05 7.50
N GLY A 4 -5.39 13.82 6.91
CA GLY A 4 -4.11 13.98 7.59
C GLY A 4 -3.76 15.43 7.95
N ALA A 5 -4.13 16.40 7.10
CA ALA A 5 -3.93 17.82 7.41
C ALA A 5 -4.87 18.28 8.53
N ALA A 6 -6.14 17.84 8.50
CA ALA A 6 -7.09 18.09 9.59
C ALA A 6 -6.62 17.45 10.91
N TRP A 7 -6.06 16.24 10.88
CA TRP A 7 -5.47 15.61 12.07
C TRP A 7 -4.28 16.41 12.61
N LEU A 8 -3.37 16.87 11.73
CA LEU A 8 -2.23 17.69 12.14
C LEU A 8 -2.68 19.02 12.75
N GLU A 9 -3.69 19.66 12.16
CA GLU A 9 -4.29 20.90 12.67
C GLU A 9 -4.92 20.69 14.04
N LEU A 10 -5.75 19.63 14.20
CA LEU A 10 -6.39 19.27 15.46
C LEU A 10 -5.40 18.94 16.58
N ASN A 11 -4.18 18.54 16.25
CA ASN A 11 -3.13 18.24 17.22
C ASN A 11 -2.11 19.39 17.37
N GLY A 12 -2.37 20.56 16.79
CA GLY A 12 -1.46 21.72 16.86
C GLY A 12 -0.11 21.52 16.17
N LYS A 13 -0.04 20.53 15.25
CA LYS A 13 1.18 20.14 14.54
C LYS A 13 1.27 20.68 13.12
N LEU A 14 0.24 21.39 12.65
CA LEU A 14 0.25 22.05 11.34
C LEU A 14 0.84 23.46 11.46
N GLY A 15 2.17 23.57 11.31
CA GLY A 15 2.83 24.87 11.15
C GLY A 15 2.58 25.47 9.76
N ILE A 16 2.66 26.80 9.65
CA ILE A 16 2.55 27.53 8.35
C ILE A 16 3.54 26.98 7.32
N ASP A 17 4.71 26.54 7.78
CA ASP A 17 5.77 25.97 6.93
C ASP A 17 5.40 24.62 6.29
N LEU A 18 4.36 23.94 6.78
CA LEU A 18 3.89 22.65 6.24
C LEU A 18 2.78 22.80 5.19
N LEU A 19 2.19 23.99 5.04
CA LEU A 19 1.15 24.24 4.03
C LEU A 19 1.61 23.94 2.59
N PRO A 20 2.83 24.31 2.15
CA PRO A 20 3.33 23.97 0.83
C PRO A 20 3.39 22.45 0.58
N ILE A 21 3.78 21.68 1.59
CA ILE A 21 3.85 20.21 1.54
C ILE A 21 2.44 19.63 1.34
N VAL A 22 1.46 20.12 2.11
CA VAL A 22 0.06 19.66 1.98
C VAL A 22 -0.50 19.99 0.59
N ALA A 23 -0.27 21.20 0.09
CA ALA A 23 -0.75 21.62 -1.22
C ALA A 23 -0.10 20.81 -2.36
N ALA A 24 1.23 20.67 -2.35
CA ALA A 24 1.96 19.89 -3.36
C ALA A 24 1.57 18.41 -3.33
N SER A 25 1.39 17.83 -2.14
CA SER A 25 0.93 16.45 -1.98
C SER A 25 -0.48 16.24 -2.53
N ALA A 26 -1.42 17.14 -2.23
CA ALA A 26 -2.78 17.07 -2.74
C ALA A 26 -2.83 17.21 -4.28
N ALA A 27 -2.07 18.14 -4.84
CA ALA A 27 -1.98 18.32 -6.29
C ALA A 27 -1.37 17.08 -6.97
N ASN A 28 -0.30 16.52 -6.41
CA ASN A 28 0.31 15.28 -6.89
C ASN A 28 -0.68 14.11 -6.87
N ALA A 29 -1.40 13.93 -5.75
CA ALA A 29 -2.39 12.86 -5.62
C ALA A 29 -3.51 12.96 -6.66
N ALA A 30 -3.99 14.17 -6.96
CA ALA A 30 -5.02 14.42 -7.96
C ALA A 30 -4.56 13.99 -9.38
N ILE A 31 -3.37 14.42 -9.80
CA ILE A 31 -2.83 14.03 -11.11
C ILE A 31 -2.52 12.54 -11.15
N GLN A 32 -1.91 12.01 -10.10
CA GLN A 32 -1.58 10.58 -10.01
C GLN A 32 -2.83 9.70 -10.14
N ALA A 33 -3.97 10.12 -9.58
CA ALA A 33 -5.25 9.42 -9.76
C ALA A 33 -5.69 9.36 -11.23
N VAL A 34 -5.52 10.45 -11.99
CA VAL A 34 -5.86 10.49 -13.43
C VAL A 34 -4.91 9.63 -14.26
N VAL A 35 -3.62 9.63 -13.94
CA VAL A 35 -2.63 8.76 -14.59
C VAL A 35 -2.99 7.28 -14.35
N TRP A 36 -3.28 6.92 -13.09
CA TRP A 36 -3.74 5.56 -12.73
C TRP A 36 -5.01 5.16 -13.44
N PHE A 37 -5.99 6.05 -13.51
CA PHE A 37 -7.24 5.79 -14.23
C PHE A 37 -6.96 5.35 -15.66
N ARG A 38 -6.13 6.10 -16.41
CA ARG A 38 -5.82 5.76 -17.80
C ARG A 38 -4.95 4.51 -17.94
N ALA A 39 -4.06 4.25 -16.99
CA ALA A 39 -3.24 3.04 -16.98
C ALA A 39 -4.09 1.78 -16.76
N VAL A 40 -5.11 1.84 -15.90
CA VAL A 40 -6.06 0.74 -15.70
C VAL A 40 -6.88 0.48 -16.97
N PHE A 41 -7.31 1.53 -17.67
CA PHE A 41 -7.98 1.36 -18.98
C PHE A 41 -7.05 0.75 -20.04
N SER A 42 -5.77 1.11 -20.06
CA SER A 42 -4.77 0.47 -20.92
C SER A 42 -4.57 -1.00 -20.60
N GLU A 43 -4.56 -1.37 -19.32
CA GLU A 43 -4.50 -2.77 -18.89
C GLU A 43 -5.73 -3.55 -19.40
N ALA A 44 -6.91 -2.92 -19.37
CA ALA A 44 -8.13 -3.51 -19.92
C ALA A 44 -8.05 -3.73 -21.45
N GLU A 45 -7.26 -2.94 -22.17
CA GLU A 45 -6.98 -3.13 -23.61
C GLU A 45 -5.91 -4.21 -23.87
N GLY A 46 -5.30 -4.78 -22.83
CA GLY A 46 -4.23 -5.77 -22.94
C GLY A 46 -2.82 -5.18 -23.07
N ASP A 47 -2.63 -3.87 -22.84
CA ASP A 47 -1.30 -3.24 -22.73
C ASP A 47 -0.98 -2.89 -21.26
N PRO A 48 -0.40 -3.83 -20.48
CA PRO A 48 -0.09 -3.61 -19.07
C PRO A 48 1.18 -2.76 -18.84
N ARG A 49 1.90 -2.36 -19.90
CA ARG A 49 3.20 -1.65 -19.76
C ARG A 49 3.06 -0.30 -19.08
N TRP A 50 1.95 0.38 -19.32
CA TRP A 50 1.65 1.67 -18.69
C TRP A 50 1.35 1.54 -17.20
N MET A 51 0.74 0.43 -16.79
CA MET A 51 0.45 0.12 -15.39
C MET A 51 1.71 -0.25 -14.62
N SER A 52 2.63 -1.01 -15.23
CA SER A 52 3.86 -1.46 -14.57
C SER A 52 4.88 -0.33 -14.36
N GLY A 53 4.96 0.63 -15.30
CA GLY A 53 5.91 1.74 -15.25
C GLY A 53 5.37 3.05 -14.67
N ILE A 54 4.14 3.07 -14.16
CA ILE A 54 3.37 4.30 -13.91
C ILE A 54 4.02 5.27 -12.91
N ALA A 55 4.72 4.74 -11.90
CA ALA A 55 5.34 5.55 -10.85
C ALA A 55 6.78 5.95 -11.18
N LEU A 56 7.38 5.36 -12.22
CA LEU A 56 8.81 5.46 -12.48
C LEU A 56 9.26 6.88 -12.86
N PRO A 57 8.59 7.61 -13.78
CA PRO A 57 9.00 8.98 -14.14
C PRO A 57 8.93 9.94 -12.95
N ALA A 58 7.85 9.88 -12.17
CA ALA A 58 7.66 10.71 -10.99
C ALA A 58 8.71 10.40 -9.91
N ASN A 59 8.91 9.12 -9.58
CA ASN A 59 9.87 8.71 -8.56
C ASN A 59 11.32 9.02 -8.98
N MET A 60 11.66 8.86 -10.27
CA MET A 60 13.00 9.18 -10.77
C MET A 60 13.30 10.68 -10.62
N LEU A 61 12.37 11.56 -11.01
CA LEU A 61 12.52 13.00 -10.81
C LEU A 61 12.59 13.38 -9.33
N ALA A 62 11.77 12.76 -8.49
CA ALA A 62 11.80 12.97 -7.04
C ALA A 62 13.17 12.60 -6.44
N VAL A 63 13.74 11.45 -6.82
CA VAL A 63 15.08 11.05 -6.36
C VAL A 63 16.15 12.01 -6.85
N LEU A 64 16.07 12.49 -8.10
CA LEU A 64 17.03 13.48 -8.61
C LEU A 64 17.00 14.78 -7.80
N THR A 65 15.84 15.20 -7.30
CA THR A 65 15.80 16.39 -6.42
C THR A 65 16.49 16.17 -5.08
N LEU A 66 16.57 14.94 -4.58
CA LEU A 66 17.27 14.62 -3.33
C LEU A 66 18.80 14.65 -3.47
N LEU A 67 19.33 14.67 -4.71
CA LEU A 67 20.76 14.85 -4.96
C LEU A 67 21.22 16.30 -4.76
N ILE A 68 20.27 17.24 -4.71
CA ILE A 68 20.54 18.66 -4.48
C ILE A 68 20.60 18.89 -2.96
N PRO A 69 21.67 19.52 -2.42
CA PRO A 69 21.76 19.82 -1.00
C PRO A 69 20.85 21.01 -0.64
N TRP A 70 19.58 20.72 -0.41
CA TRP A 70 18.63 21.71 0.10
C TRP A 70 19.01 22.10 1.53
N GLY A 71 19.14 23.40 1.80
CA GLY A 71 19.52 23.92 3.13
C GLY A 71 18.49 23.72 4.24
N ASP A 72 17.32 23.14 3.93
CA ASP A 72 16.22 22.93 4.88
C ASP A 72 15.41 21.66 4.51
N PRO A 73 15.13 20.75 5.46
CA PRO A 73 14.25 19.60 5.26
C PRO A 73 12.88 19.93 4.65
N VAL A 74 12.25 21.04 5.03
CA VAL A 74 10.93 21.42 4.50
C VAL A 74 11.00 21.72 3.01
N ARG A 75 12.04 22.45 2.59
CA ARG A 75 12.30 22.75 1.18
C ARG A 75 12.61 21.49 0.38
N SER A 76 13.41 20.58 0.94
CA SER A 76 13.72 19.29 0.33
C SER A 76 12.45 18.47 0.05
N VAL A 77 11.59 18.31 1.05
CA VAL A 77 10.32 17.56 0.92
C VAL A 77 9.38 18.25 -0.08
N THR A 78 9.29 19.58 -0.03
CA THR A 78 8.44 20.35 -0.96
C THR A 78 8.93 20.21 -2.40
N ALA A 79 10.23 20.35 -2.64
CA ALA A 79 10.84 20.16 -3.96
C ALA A 79 10.63 18.73 -4.49
N MET A 80 10.78 17.72 -3.63
CA MET A 80 10.50 16.33 -3.96
C MET A 80 9.03 16.12 -4.38
N LEU A 81 8.07 16.71 -3.65
CA LEU A 81 6.65 16.63 -3.99
C LEU A 81 6.30 17.34 -5.30
N ILE A 82 6.92 18.49 -5.55
CA ILE A 82 6.77 19.21 -6.83
C ILE A 82 7.33 18.36 -7.98
N ALA A 83 8.47 17.71 -7.80
CA ALA A 83 9.04 16.82 -8.81
C ALA A 83 8.16 15.60 -9.08
N LEU A 84 7.55 15.01 -8.05
CA LEU A 84 6.52 13.95 -8.21
C LEU A 84 5.35 14.45 -9.06
N PHE A 85 4.83 15.64 -8.75
CA PHE A 85 3.73 16.25 -9.49
C PHE A 85 4.09 16.50 -10.96
N LEU A 86 5.26 17.10 -11.23
CA LEU A 86 5.74 17.36 -12.58
C LEU A 86 5.96 16.06 -13.37
N GLY A 87 6.55 15.04 -12.75
CA GLY A 87 6.72 13.73 -13.39
C GLY A 87 5.40 13.05 -13.75
N ASN A 88 4.40 13.14 -12.86
CA ASN A 88 3.06 12.64 -13.15
C ASN A 88 2.36 13.45 -14.25
N ILE A 89 2.54 14.76 -14.32
CA ILE A 89 2.02 15.59 -15.44
C ILE A 89 2.69 15.19 -16.75
N CYS A 90 4.01 15.07 -16.79
CA CYS A 90 4.73 14.67 -17.99
C CYS A 90 4.27 13.30 -18.49
N LEU A 91 4.08 12.35 -17.57
CA LEU A 91 3.53 11.04 -17.91
C LEU A 91 2.09 11.13 -18.41
N LEU A 92 1.23 11.92 -17.76
CA LEU A 92 -0.15 12.14 -18.19
C LEU A 92 -0.20 12.68 -19.62
N LEU A 93 0.59 13.71 -19.93
CA LEU A 93 0.68 14.29 -21.27
C LEU A 93 1.14 13.26 -22.31
N ALA A 94 2.13 12.43 -21.96
CA ALA A 94 2.60 11.35 -22.82
C ALA A 94 1.49 10.31 -23.08
N MET A 95 0.75 9.91 -22.04
CA MET A 95 -0.40 8.99 -22.17
C MET A 95 -1.51 9.62 -23.02
N VAL A 96 -1.75 10.94 -22.92
CA VAL A 96 -2.80 11.64 -23.70
C VAL A 96 -2.41 11.63 -25.17
N ARG A 97 -1.17 12.01 -25.48
CA ARG A 97 -0.65 12.03 -26.85
C ARG A 97 -0.66 10.64 -27.50
N LYS A 98 -0.40 9.58 -26.73
CA LYS A 98 -0.40 8.20 -27.24
C LYS A 98 -1.78 7.52 -27.21
N GLY A 99 -2.84 8.21 -26.78
CA GLY A 99 -4.19 7.64 -26.76
C GLY A 99 -4.39 6.47 -25.80
N VAL A 100 -3.56 6.38 -24.75
CA VAL A 100 -3.54 5.24 -23.80
C VAL A 100 -4.89 5.09 -23.10
N GLY A 101 -5.52 3.91 -23.22
CA GLY A 101 -6.79 3.59 -22.59
C GLY A 101 -8.03 4.19 -23.26
N ASN A 102 -7.88 4.89 -24.40
CA ASN A 102 -9.00 5.60 -25.02
C ASN A 102 -10.04 4.67 -25.65
N THR A 103 -9.64 3.51 -26.15
CA THR A 103 -10.57 2.58 -26.82
C THR A 103 -11.46 1.88 -25.80
N ALA A 104 -10.89 1.46 -24.66
CA ALA A 104 -11.66 0.93 -23.54
C ALA A 104 -12.51 2.02 -22.88
N LEU A 105 -12.03 3.26 -22.77
CA LEU A 105 -12.82 4.40 -22.27
C LEU A 105 -14.04 4.66 -23.16
N ALA A 106 -13.88 4.63 -24.48
CA ALA A 106 -14.96 4.83 -25.45
C ALA A 106 -15.96 3.67 -25.47
N ALA A 107 -15.51 2.46 -25.14
CA ALA A 107 -16.34 1.27 -25.05
C ALA A 107 -17.16 1.19 -23.74
N VAL A 108 -16.89 2.04 -22.73
CA VAL A 108 -17.69 2.07 -21.51
C VAL A 108 -19.10 2.56 -21.87
N PRO A 109 -20.14 1.73 -21.68
CA PRO A 109 -21.49 2.16 -21.97
C PRO A 109 -21.83 3.38 -21.11
N LEU A 110 -22.36 4.43 -21.73
CA LEU A 110 -22.93 5.62 -21.09
C LEU A 110 -24.20 5.24 -20.30
N VAL A 111 -24.06 4.34 -19.32
CA VAL A 111 -25.15 3.97 -18.42
C VAL A 111 -25.29 5.13 -17.43
N GLY A 112 -26.22 6.02 -17.71
CA GLY A 112 -26.43 7.23 -16.91
C GLY A 112 -26.67 6.91 -15.45
N ILE A 113 -25.74 7.34 -14.57
CA ILE A 113 -25.83 7.65 -13.12
C ILE A 113 -26.59 6.65 -12.20
N ARG A 114 -27.19 5.57 -12.70
CA ARG A 114 -28.09 4.69 -11.94
C ARG A 114 -27.35 3.68 -11.05
N SER A 115 -26.04 3.50 -11.23
CA SER A 115 -25.20 2.76 -10.28
C SER A 115 -24.43 3.67 -9.32
N ARG A 116 -25.12 4.62 -8.65
CA ARG A 116 -24.56 5.34 -7.50
C ARG A 116 -24.04 4.39 -6.41
N SER A 117 -24.61 3.19 -6.33
CA SER A 117 -24.25 2.15 -5.36
C SER A 117 -22.81 1.61 -5.54
N GLY A 118 -22.36 1.40 -6.79
CA GLY A 118 -21.03 0.84 -7.06
C GLY A 118 -19.89 1.82 -6.78
N ALA A 119 -20.04 3.08 -7.21
CA ALA A 119 -19.06 4.12 -6.95
C ALA A 119 -18.97 4.46 -5.45
N GLY A 120 -20.10 4.60 -4.75
CA GLY A 120 -20.13 4.93 -3.32
C GLY A 120 -19.44 3.88 -2.45
N TRP A 121 -19.60 2.59 -2.77
CA TRP A 121 -18.88 1.52 -2.08
C TRP A 121 -17.37 1.56 -2.32
N PHE A 122 -16.93 1.84 -3.56
CA PHE A 122 -15.49 1.93 -3.87
C PHE A 122 -14.86 3.12 -3.14
N PHE A 123 -15.53 4.27 -3.13
CA PHE A 123 -15.12 5.44 -2.35
C PHE A 123 -15.05 5.13 -0.86
N ALA A 124 -16.06 4.45 -0.29
CA ALA A 124 -16.04 4.07 1.12
C ALA A 124 -14.87 3.13 1.45
N ARG A 125 -14.61 2.12 0.61
CA ARG A 125 -13.49 1.19 0.79
C ARG A 125 -12.14 1.90 0.74
N SER A 126 -11.91 2.69 -0.31
CA SER A 126 -10.66 3.42 -0.50
C SER A 126 -10.48 4.48 0.59
N GLY A 127 -11.54 5.19 0.96
CA GLY A 127 -11.54 6.19 2.03
C GLY A 127 -11.22 5.60 3.40
N ILE A 128 -11.89 4.52 3.79
CA ILE A 128 -11.64 3.84 5.07
C ILE A 128 -10.22 3.26 5.10
N GLY A 129 -9.80 2.56 4.04
CA GLY A 129 -8.47 1.97 3.96
C GLY A 129 -7.36 3.01 4.09
N GLN A 130 -7.43 4.09 3.32
CA GLN A 130 -6.43 5.16 3.36
C GLN A 130 -6.46 5.93 4.68
N THR A 131 -7.65 6.21 5.22
CA THR A 131 -7.78 6.91 6.51
C THR A 131 -7.17 6.10 7.64
N ALA A 132 -7.44 4.80 7.69
CA ALA A 132 -6.85 3.90 8.69
C ALA A 132 -5.31 3.88 8.61
N VAL A 133 -4.75 3.78 7.41
CA VAL A 133 -3.29 3.83 7.20
C VAL A 133 -2.71 5.17 7.64
N VAL A 134 -3.37 6.29 7.31
CA VAL A 134 -2.96 7.63 7.75
C VAL A 134 -2.99 7.76 9.27
N LEU A 135 -4.01 7.20 9.93
CA LEU A 135 -4.12 7.21 11.39
C LEU A 135 -2.97 6.41 12.03
N ILE A 136 -2.68 5.21 11.52
CA ILE A 136 -1.53 4.40 11.97
C ILE A 136 -0.22 5.16 11.73
N GLN A 137 -0.05 5.77 10.57
CA GLN A 137 1.16 6.55 10.26
C GLN A 137 1.32 7.76 11.18
N SER A 138 0.21 8.38 11.59
CA SER A 138 0.22 9.55 12.44
C SER A 138 0.71 9.24 13.85
N THR A 139 0.55 8.01 14.35
CA THR A 139 1.11 7.60 15.65
C THR A 139 2.64 7.44 15.62
N ALA A 140 3.26 7.34 14.43
CA ALA A 140 4.71 7.32 14.29
C ALA A 140 5.40 8.58 14.84
N VAL A 141 4.68 9.70 14.93
CA VAL A 141 5.19 10.95 15.53
C VAL A 141 5.62 10.80 16.99
N LEU A 142 5.18 9.73 17.66
CA LEU A 142 5.54 9.42 19.05
C LEU A 142 6.90 8.71 19.15
N LEU A 143 7.47 8.25 18.03
CA LEU A 143 8.72 7.52 18.00
C LEU A 143 9.93 8.44 17.76
N PRO A 144 11.12 8.06 18.25
CA PRO A 144 12.38 8.72 17.89
C PRO A 144 12.68 8.70 16.39
N ALA A 145 13.45 9.67 15.90
CA ALA A 145 13.79 9.82 14.49
C ALA A 145 14.53 8.61 13.88
N SER A 146 15.35 7.90 14.69
CA SER A 146 16.01 6.65 14.27
C SER A 146 14.99 5.55 13.92
N ASN A 147 13.93 5.43 14.71
CA ASN A 147 12.85 4.45 14.50
C ASN A 147 11.99 4.81 13.29
N LEU A 148 11.78 6.11 13.02
CA LEU A 148 11.12 6.57 11.80
C LEU A 148 11.87 6.15 10.54
N THR A 149 13.20 6.12 10.59
CA THR A 149 14.03 5.66 9.47
C THR A 149 13.79 4.18 9.19
N ILE A 150 13.80 3.34 10.24
CA ILE A 150 13.53 1.90 10.14
C ILE A 150 12.14 1.66 9.53
N LEU A 151 11.12 2.35 10.06
CA LEU A 151 9.74 2.25 9.57
C LEU A 151 9.64 2.69 8.10
N SER A 152 10.31 3.78 7.71
CA SER A 152 10.30 4.29 6.33
C SER A 152 10.96 3.32 5.35
N VAL A 153 12.12 2.76 5.72
CA VAL A 153 12.84 1.77 4.91
C VAL A 153 11.97 0.52 4.72
N ALA A 154 11.40 -0.01 5.81
CA ALA A 154 10.50 -1.16 5.75
C ALA A 154 9.30 -0.91 4.83
N THR A 155 8.61 0.22 5.00
CA THR A 155 7.44 0.59 4.20
C THR A 155 7.79 0.71 2.71
N LYS A 156 8.96 1.27 2.38
CA LYS A 156 9.43 1.39 0.99
C LYS A 156 9.79 0.05 0.38
N ILE A 157 10.48 -0.83 1.10
CA ILE A 157 10.83 -2.17 0.61
C ILE A 157 9.57 -2.98 0.33
N VAL A 158 8.66 -3.05 1.31
CA VAL A 158 7.40 -3.81 1.16
C VAL A 158 6.52 -3.19 0.08
N GLY A 159 6.39 -1.87 0.05
CA GLY A 159 5.62 -1.15 -0.96
C GLY A 159 6.18 -1.35 -2.38
N ALA A 160 7.49 -1.25 -2.56
CA ALA A 160 8.14 -1.44 -3.85
C ALA A 160 8.00 -2.89 -4.34
N ALA A 161 8.27 -3.87 -3.47
CA ALA A 161 8.20 -5.28 -3.85
C ALA A 161 6.77 -5.72 -4.15
N SER A 162 5.80 -5.37 -3.30
CA SER A 162 4.39 -5.69 -3.53
C SER A 162 3.87 -5.02 -4.81
N ALA A 163 4.14 -3.72 -5.02
CA ALA A 163 3.72 -3.01 -6.22
C ALA A 163 4.38 -3.57 -7.48
N THR A 164 5.69 -3.89 -7.45
CA THR A 164 6.40 -4.42 -8.62
C THR A 164 5.88 -5.78 -8.99
N LEU A 165 5.80 -6.71 -8.03
CA LEU A 165 5.32 -8.07 -8.30
C LEU A 165 3.86 -8.08 -8.74
N VAL A 166 3.02 -7.26 -8.11
CA VAL A 166 1.59 -7.21 -8.42
C VAL A 166 1.33 -6.49 -9.73
N ASN A 167 1.94 -5.35 -9.98
CA ASN A 167 1.64 -4.54 -11.17
C ASN A 167 2.37 -5.02 -12.42
N ALA A 168 3.48 -5.76 -12.29
CA ALA A 168 4.17 -6.33 -13.45
C ALA A 168 3.69 -7.74 -13.80
N VAL A 169 3.39 -8.59 -12.80
CA VAL A 169 3.19 -10.03 -13.02
C VAL A 169 1.73 -10.45 -12.96
N VAL A 170 0.90 -9.82 -12.13
CA VAL A 170 -0.53 -10.20 -12.06
C VAL A 170 -1.30 -9.91 -13.36
N PRO A 171 -1.12 -8.75 -14.04
CA PRO A 171 -1.81 -8.50 -15.30
C PRO A 171 -1.49 -9.52 -16.40
N THR A 172 -0.25 -10.01 -16.43
CA THR A 172 0.20 -10.96 -17.46
C THR A 172 -0.29 -12.39 -17.18
N LEU A 173 -0.44 -12.77 -15.91
CA LEU A 173 -0.93 -14.09 -15.50
C LEU A 173 -2.45 -14.18 -15.34
N ILE A 174 -3.11 -13.05 -15.08
CA ILE A 174 -4.56 -12.95 -14.83
C ILE A 174 -5.12 -11.88 -15.79
N HIS A 175 -5.04 -12.15 -17.10
CA HIS A 175 -5.54 -11.25 -18.15
C HIS A 175 -7.07 -11.36 -18.31
N GLN A 176 -7.72 -10.38 -18.94
CA GLN A 176 -9.19 -10.34 -19.06
C GLN A 176 -9.83 -11.60 -19.66
N SER A 177 -9.13 -12.35 -20.52
CA SER A 177 -9.60 -13.62 -21.10
C SER A 177 -9.28 -14.89 -20.27
N THR A 178 -8.74 -14.78 -19.05
CA THR A 178 -8.50 -15.95 -18.18
C THR A 178 -9.75 -16.37 -17.36
N ASP A 179 -10.49 -17.39 -17.79
CA ASP A 179 -11.74 -17.80 -17.12
C ASP A 179 -11.57 -18.58 -15.81
N SER A 180 -10.34 -19.02 -15.48
CA SER A 180 -10.07 -19.87 -14.32
C SER A 180 -9.24 -19.18 -13.23
N PRO A 181 -9.64 -19.29 -11.94
CA PRO A 181 -8.85 -18.79 -10.82
C PRO A 181 -7.59 -19.64 -10.53
N ALA A 182 -7.37 -20.75 -11.26
CA ALA A 182 -6.26 -21.67 -11.02
C ALA A 182 -4.88 -21.02 -11.24
N SER A 183 -4.72 -20.18 -12.27
CA SER A 183 -3.45 -19.48 -12.54
C SER A 183 -3.07 -18.52 -11.41
N GLY A 184 -4.05 -17.79 -10.87
CA GLY A 184 -3.84 -16.93 -9.70
C GLY A 184 -3.44 -17.70 -8.44
N ARG A 185 -4.00 -18.88 -8.22
CA ARG A 185 -3.61 -19.76 -7.09
C ARG A 185 -2.17 -20.27 -7.22
N LYS A 186 -1.76 -20.71 -8.41
CA LYS A 186 -0.38 -21.14 -8.67
C LYS A 186 0.61 -20.01 -8.47
N PHE A 187 0.26 -18.80 -8.92
CA PHE A 187 1.09 -17.63 -8.70
C PHE A 187 1.23 -17.28 -7.21
N LEU A 188 0.13 -17.31 -6.45
CA LEU A 188 0.18 -17.14 -4.99
C LEU A 188 1.09 -18.16 -4.32
N GLN A 189 1.04 -19.44 -4.72
CA GLN A 189 1.96 -20.46 -4.20
C GLN A 189 3.42 -20.16 -4.54
N ALA A 190 3.71 -19.80 -5.80
CA ALA A 190 5.06 -19.42 -6.23
C ALA A 190 5.60 -18.21 -5.46
N LEU A 191 4.75 -17.22 -5.19
CA LEU A 191 5.10 -16.06 -4.36
C LEU A 191 5.48 -16.47 -2.95
N TRP A 192 4.69 -17.35 -2.31
CA TRP A 192 5.02 -17.85 -0.98
C TRP A 192 6.34 -18.64 -0.98
N ILE A 193 6.56 -19.49 -1.97
CA ILE A 193 7.81 -20.26 -2.12
C ILE A 193 9.01 -19.34 -2.37
N GLY A 194 8.86 -18.24 -3.10
CA GLY A 194 9.94 -17.29 -3.38
C GLY A 194 10.23 -16.32 -2.23
N LEU A 195 9.19 -15.79 -1.59
CA LEU A 195 9.32 -14.76 -0.55
C LEU A 195 9.65 -15.34 0.83
N THR A 196 9.21 -16.57 1.14
CA THR A 196 9.49 -17.20 2.45
C THR A 196 11.00 -17.40 2.68
N PRO A 197 11.79 -17.94 1.74
CA PRO A 197 13.24 -18.03 1.90
C PRO A 197 13.93 -16.68 2.07
N ILE A 198 13.43 -15.62 1.43
CA ILE A 198 13.97 -14.26 1.59
C ILE A 198 13.73 -13.76 3.01
N ALA A 199 12.51 -13.92 3.54
CA ALA A 199 12.17 -13.54 4.90
C ALA A 199 12.97 -14.35 5.95
N LEU A 200 13.09 -15.67 5.74
CA LEU A 200 13.89 -16.55 6.61
C LEU A 200 15.38 -16.23 6.54
N GLY A 201 15.92 -15.99 5.35
CA GLY A 201 17.32 -15.61 5.13
C GLY A 201 17.65 -14.29 5.82
N GLY A 202 16.80 -13.27 5.66
CA GLY A 202 16.96 -11.99 6.38
C GLY A 202 16.93 -12.18 7.89
N SER A 203 16.00 -12.99 8.40
CA SER A 203 15.90 -13.29 9.83
C SER A 203 17.11 -14.07 10.36
N ALA A 204 17.65 -15.01 9.58
CA ALA A 204 18.85 -15.76 9.92
C ALA A 204 20.10 -14.87 9.97
N ILE A 205 20.24 -13.95 9.01
CA ILE A 205 21.33 -12.95 9.02
C ILE A 205 21.22 -12.07 10.27
N ALA A 206 20.01 -11.58 10.58
CA ALA A 206 19.79 -10.78 11.80
C ALA A 206 20.09 -11.58 13.07
N PHE A 207 19.69 -12.85 13.15
CA PHE A 207 19.97 -13.69 14.30
C PHE A 207 21.47 -13.87 14.60
N VAL A 208 22.28 -13.96 13.54
CA VAL A 208 23.73 -14.21 13.66
C VAL A 208 24.50 -12.91 13.86
N TRP A 209 24.15 -11.83 13.15
CA TRP A 209 24.97 -10.62 13.05
C TRP A 209 24.34 -9.37 13.66
N TYR A 210 23.00 -9.30 13.78
CA TYR A 210 22.26 -8.09 14.19
C TYR A 210 21.05 -8.46 15.07
N ARG A 211 21.30 -9.08 16.24
CA ARG A 211 20.25 -9.68 17.09
C ARG A 211 19.22 -8.66 17.55
N GLU A 212 19.64 -7.42 17.76
CA GLU A 212 18.80 -6.28 18.09
C GLU A 212 17.78 -5.94 17.00
N LEU A 213 18.03 -6.32 15.74
CA LEU A 213 17.12 -6.14 14.61
C LEU A 213 16.31 -7.40 14.28
N LEU A 214 16.45 -8.50 15.03
CA LEU A 214 15.80 -9.76 14.70
C LEU A 214 14.27 -9.63 14.63
N VAL A 215 13.65 -9.04 15.66
CA VAL A 215 12.19 -8.86 15.73
C VAL A 215 11.68 -7.98 14.57
N PRO A 216 12.22 -6.77 14.33
CA PRO A 216 11.74 -5.94 13.23
C PRO A 216 12.00 -6.59 11.86
N VAL A 217 13.12 -7.27 11.65
CA VAL A 217 13.39 -7.99 10.39
C VAL A 217 12.39 -9.13 10.17
N ALA A 218 12.06 -9.90 11.19
CA ALA A 218 11.05 -10.95 11.11
C ALA A 218 9.66 -10.39 10.79
N ILE A 219 9.26 -9.30 11.45
CA ILE A 219 8.00 -8.61 11.18
C ILE A 219 7.95 -8.11 9.72
N VAL A 220 9.02 -7.48 9.23
CA VAL A 220 9.09 -6.97 7.86
C VAL A 220 9.08 -8.09 6.83
N GLY A 221 9.74 -9.22 7.10
CA GLY A 221 9.71 -10.40 6.23
C GLY A 221 8.30 -10.97 6.10
N ILE A 222 7.57 -11.10 7.23
CA ILE A 222 6.18 -11.54 7.24
C ILE A 222 5.27 -10.51 6.55
N TRP A 223 5.50 -9.22 6.81
CA TRP A 223 4.77 -8.13 6.18
C TRP A 223 4.90 -8.19 4.66
N LEU A 224 6.11 -8.42 4.13
CA LEU A 224 6.36 -8.55 2.70
C LEU A 224 5.51 -9.66 2.07
N ILE A 225 5.49 -10.84 2.69
CA ILE A 225 4.68 -11.99 2.22
C ILE A 225 3.19 -11.63 2.25
N CYS A 226 2.72 -11.06 3.36
CA CYS A 226 1.31 -10.72 3.57
C CYS A 226 0.84 -9.61 2.63
N ALA A 227 1.60 -8.54 2.46
CA ALA A 227 1.27 -7.41 1.58
C ALA A 227 1.19 -7.86 0.12
N THR A 228 2.16 -8.66 -0.34
CA THR A 228 2.15 -9.17 -1.71
C THR A 228 0.96 -10.12 -1.93
N THR A 229 0.69 -10.98 -0.96
CA THR A 229 -0.47 -11.89 -0.97
C THR A 229 -1.79 -11.14 -1.00
N ALA A 230 -1.94 -10.12 -0.14
CA ALA A 230 -3.13 -9.29 -0.05
C ALA A 230 -3.37 -8.54 -1.35
N ALA A 231 -2.33 -7.95 -1.95
CA ALA A 231 -2.44 -7.23 -3.20
C ALA A 231 -2.88 -8.14 -4.38
N VAL A 232 -2.34 -9.36 -4.49
CA VAL A 232 -2.79 -10.35 -5.48
C VAL A 232 -4.23 -10.78 -5.21
N ALA A 233 -4.57 -11.10 -3.95
CA ALA A 233 -5.91 -11.51 -3.55
C ALA A 233 -6.94 -10.39 -3.80
N GLN A 234 -6.58 -9.13 -3.59
CA GLN A 234 -7.41 -7.97 -3.93
C GLN A 234 -7.72 -7.91 -5.43
N ARG A 235 -6.71 -8.05 -6.29
CA ARG A 235 -6.90 -8.09 -7.75
C ARG A 235 -7.81 -9.25 -8.18
N MET A 236 -7.60 -10.44 -7.63
CA MET A 236 -8.47 -11.59 -7.88
C MET A 236 -9.90 -11.35 -7.37
N THR A 237 -10.06 -10.70 -6.22
CA THR A 237 -11.37 -10.41 -5.62
C THR A 237 -12.18 -9.46 -6.49
N PHE A 238 -11.57 -8.40 -7.02
CA PHE A 238 -12.26 -7.47 -7.92
C PHE A 238 -12.82 -8.13 -9.18
N ARG A 239 -12.24 -9.26 -9.60
CA ARG A 239 -12.69 -10.04 -10.76
C ARG A 239 -13.73 -11.10 -10.41
N PHE A 240 -13.49 -11.87 -9.35
CA PHE A 240 -14.21 -13.12 -9.09
C PHE A 240 -15.25 -13.04 -7.97
N LEU A 241 -15.32 -11.93 -7.23
CA LEU A 241 -16.23 -11.78 -6.10
C LEU A 241 -17.14 -10.56 -6.27
N PRO A 242 -18.37 -10.62 -5.71
CA PRO A 242 -19.25 -9.47 -5.69
C PRO A 242 -18.64 -8.35 -4.80
N PRO A 243 -18.92 -7.07 -5.09
CA PRO A 243 -18.42 -5.94 -4.31
C PRO A 243 -18.72 -6.03 -2.80
N SER A 244 -19.78 -6.72 -2.38
CA SER A 244 -20.09 -6.93 -0.97
C SER A 244 -18.96 -7.60 -0.17
N ALA A 245 -18.11 -8.42 -0.81
CA ALA A 245 -17.01 -9.13 -0.15
C ALA A 245 -15.94 -8.22 0.47
N SER A 246 -15.75 -7.00 -0.06
CA SER A 246 -14.72 -6.09 0.52
C SER A 246 -15.14 -5.47 1.85
N ARG A 247 -16.41 -5.56 2.25
CA ARG A 247 -16.87 -5.01 3.54
C ARG A 247 -16.09 -5.62 4.71
N LEU A 248 -15.70 -6.89 4.57
CA LEU A 248 -14.85 -7.59 5.54
C LEU A 248 -13.47 -6.92 5.72
N THR A 249 -12.88 -6.43 4.62
CA THR A 249 -11.60 -5.71 4.68
C THR A 249 -11.73 -4.35 5.36
N MET A 250 -12.86 -3.64 5.16
CA MET A 250 -13.08 -2.34 5.81
C MET A 250 -13.16 -2.46 7.34
N VAL A 251 -13.83 -3.50 7.85
CA VAL A 251 -13.95 -3.75 9.29
C VAL A 251 -12.58 -4.09 9.90
N SER A 252 -11.86 -5.05 9.31
CA SER A 252 -10.55 -5.48 9.83
C SER A 252 -9.53 -4.34 9.87
N VAL A 253 -9.44 -3.55 8.81
CA VAL A 253 -8.54 -2.39 8.73
C VAL A 253 -8.88 -1.34 9.81
N SER A 254 -10.18 -1.10 10.05
CA SER A 254 -10.63 -0.16 11.08
C SER A 254 -10.30 -0.66 12.49
N VAL A 255 -10.48 -1.95 12.77
CA VAL A 255 -10.13 -2.58 14.05
C VAL A 255 -8.63 -2.44 14.33
N VAL A 256 -7.78 -2.71 13.34
CA VAL A 256 -6.33 -2.56 13.50
C VAL A 256 -5.93 -1.10 13.74
N ALA A 257 -6.53 -0.15 13.03
CA ALA A 257 -6.24 1.28 13.26
C ALA A 257 -6.65 1.72 14.67
N VAL A 258 -7.82 1.30 15.16
CA VAL A 258 -8.25 1.58 16.54
C VAL A 258 -7.29 0.94 17.55
N ALA A 259 -6.90 -0.32 17.33
CA ALA A 259 -5.94 -1.00 18.19
C ALA A 259 -4.58 -0.28 18.22
N ALA A 260 -4.09 0.23 17.09
CA ALA A 260 -2.86 1.01 17.01
C ALA A 260 -2.95 2.33 17.80
N ILE A 261 -4.08 3.04 17.70
CA ILE A 261 -4.31 4.28 18.46
C ILE A 261 -4.40 4.00 19.97
N VAL A 262 -5.05 2.90 20.38
CA VAL A 262 -5.11 2.51 21.79
C VAL A 262 -3.73 2.13 22.30
N SER A 263 -2.97 1.36 21.51
CA SER A 263 -1.60 0.95 21.83
C SER A 263 -0.66 2.15 21.97
N SER A 264 -0.89 3.23 21.22
CA SER A 264 -0.08 4.45 21.30
C SER A 264 -0.23 5.21 22.62
N ARG A 265 -1.16 4.81 23.49
CA ARG A 265 -1.34 5.38 24.84
C ARG A 265 -0.60 4.58 25.92
N VAL A 266 0.02 3.46 25.55
CA VAL A 266 0.80 2.62 26.46
C VAL A 266 2.25 3.13 26.50
N GLY A 267 2.87 3.10 27.69
CA GLY A 267 4.22 3.66 27.89
C GLY A 267 5.32 2.99 27.04
N ASN A 268 5.14 1.72 26.66
CA ASN A 268 6.11 0.93 25.90
C ASN A 268 5.81 0.91 24.38
N PHE A 269 5.18 1.97 23.85
CA PHE A 269 4.92 2.07 22.41
C PHE A 269 6.22 2.23 21.62
N ASP A 270 6.55 1.23 20.80
CA ASP A 270 7.81 1.15 20.06
C ASP A 270 7.61 1.01 18.53
N VAL A 271 8.72 0.89 17.80
CA VAL A 271 8.70 0.70 16.35
C VAL A 271 8.12 -0.65 15.92
N ASN A 272 8.27 -1.69 16.75
CA ASN A 272 7.79 -3.03 16.46
C ASN A 272 6.26 -3.08 16.47
N VAL A 273 5.63 -2.37 17.41
CA VAL A 273 4.17 -2.18 17.46
C VAL A 273 3.66 -1.59 16.15
N LEU A 274 4.31 -0.54 15.63
CA LEU A 274 3.91 0.07 14.36
C LEU A 274 4.13 -0.86 13.16
N LEU A 275 5.30 -1.49 13.06
CA LEU A 275 5.58 -2.45 11.99
C LEU A 275 4.57 -3.60 11.99
N ALA A 276 4.24 -4.13 13.18
CA ALA A 276 3.24 -5.17 13.33
C ALA A 276 1.83 -4.67 12.98
N ALA A 277 1.49 -3.42 13.28
CA ALA A 277 0.22 -2.82 12.91
C ALA A 277 0.06 -2.73 11.38
N TYR A 278 1.05 -2.18 10.68
CA TYR A 278 1.06 -2.15 9.22
C TYR A 278 0.95 -3.54 8.60
N ALA A 279 1.73 -4.49 9.13
CA ALA A 279 1.72 -5.86 8.65
C ALA A 279 0.36 -6.55 8.89
N SER A 280 -0.28 -6.28 10.03
CA SER A 280 -1.57 -6.87 10.39
C SER A 280 -2.72 -6.37 9.52
N VAL A 281 -2.69 -5.09 9.11
CA VAL A 281 -3.67 -4.53 8.15
C VAL A 281 -3.67 -5.36 6.86
N GLU A 282 -2.49 -5.63 6.32
CA GLU A 282 -2.32 -6.40 5.08
C GLU A 282 -2.62 -7.89 5.29
N ALA A 283 -2.14 -8.49 6.39
CA ALA A 283 -2.34 -9.90 6.70
C ALA A 283 -3.83 -10.24 6.88
N LEU A 284 -4.56 -9.46 7.68
CA LEU A 284 -6.00 -9.70 7.91
C LEU A 284 -6.81 -9.46 6.62
N SER A 285 -6.50 -8.40 5.88
CA SER A 285 -7.15 -8.14 4.59
C SER A 285 -6.91 -9.28 3.61
N GLY A 286 -5.64 -9.73 3.47
CA GLY A 286 -5.27 -10.85 2.61
C GLY A 286 -5.94 -12.15 3.01
N ALA A 287 -5.93 -12.49 4.30
CA ALA A 287 -6.58 -13.70 4.81
C ALA A 287 -8.07 -13.73 4.49
N LEU A 288 -8.80 -12.65 4.81
CA LEU A 288 -10.24 -12.54 4.56
C LEU A 288 -10.58 -12.69 3.08
N LEU A 289 -9.78 -12.07 2.21
CA LEU A 289 -9.96 -12.16 0.75
C LEU A 289 -9.65 -13.57 0.23
N LEU A 290 -8.60 -14.22 0.72
CA LEU A 290 -8.26 -15.60 0.36
C LEU A 290 -9.34 -16.60 0.79
N PHE A 291 -9.93 -16.43 1.98
CA PHE A 291 -11.06 -17.25 2.42
C PHE A 291 -12.29 -17.02 1.53
N ALA A 292 -12.59 -15.78 1.17
CA ALA A 292 -13.67 -15.46 0.25
C ALA A 292 -13.45 -16.10 -1.15
N LEU A 293 -12.20 -16.13 -1.63
CA LEU A 293 -11.79 -16.80 -2.87
C LEU A 293 -11.66 -18.34 -2.76
N LYS A 294 -12.01 -18.90 -1.60
CA LYS A 294 -11.91 -20.34 -1.27
C LYS A 294 -10.48 -20.90 -1.37
N VAL A 295 -9.46 -20.06 -1.19
CA VAL A 295 -8.04 -20.47 -1.13
C VAL A 295 -7.65 -20.72 0.33
N ARG A 296 -8.25 -21.76 0.93
CA ARG A 296 -8.25 -21.98 2.39
C ARG A 296 -6.86 -22.19 2.98
N LEU A 297 -5.97 -22.93 2.29
CA LEU A 297 -4.63 -23.24 2.80
C LEU A 297 -3.80 -21.95 2.99
N LEU A 298 -3.69 -21.13 1.93
CA LEU A 298 -2.96 -19.86 2.03
C LEU A 298 -3.67 -18.87 2.94
N GLY A 299 -5.01 -18.90 3.00
CA GLY A 299 -5.77 -18.12 3.98
C GLY A 299 -5.39 -18.48 5.41
N PHE A 300 -5.27 -19.77 5.71
CA PHE A 300 -4.83 -20.26 7.02
C PHE A 300 -3.38 -19.87 7.33
N CYS A 301 -2.45 -20.05 6.38
CA CYS A 301 -1.06 -19.60 6.54
C CYS A 301 -0.99 -18.08 6.81
N THR A 302 -1.80 -17.28 6.13
CA THR A 302 -1.86 -15.82 6.33
C THR A 302 -2.45 -15.47 7.71
N ILE A 303 -3.42 -16.25 8.22
CA ILE A 303 -3.89 -16.11 9.61
C ILE A 303 -2.78 -16.43 10.60
N LEU A 304 -1.97 -17.48 10.39
CA LEU A 304 -0.84 -17.77 11.26
C LEU A 304 0.18 -16.64 11.29
N CYS A 305 0.47 -16.04 10.12
CA CYS A 305 1.26 -14.81 10.05
C CYS A 305 0.63 -13.67 10.86
N SER A 306 -0.68 -13.46 10.73
CA SER A 306 -1.39 -12.45 11.52
C SER A 306 -1.33 -12.74 13.02
N ALA A 307 -1.45 -14.00 13.44
CA ALA A 307 -1.35 -14.38 14.84
C ALA A 307 0.05 -14.11 15.41
N PHE A 308 1.10 -14.41 14.63
CA PHE A 308 2.46 -14.03 14.99
C PHE A 308 2.63 -12.52 15.13
N LEU A 309 2.12 -11.73 14.17
CA LEU A 309 2.19 -10.27 14.20
C LEU A 309 1.47 -9.68 15.42
N THR A 310 0.28 -10.19 15.74
CA THR A 310 -0.45 -9.81 16.95
C THR A 310 0.32 -10.20 18.21
N GLY A 311 0.94 -11.39 18.24
CA GLY A 311 1.78 -11.82 19.36
C GLY A 311 3.01 -10.93 19.55
N ALA A 312 3.71 -10.58 18.47
CA ALA A 312 4.84 -9.66 18.49
C ALA A 312 4.40 -8.26 18.95
N TRP A 313 3.26 -7.76 18.47
CA TRP A 313 2.68 -6.50 18.90
C TRP A 313 2.40 -6.50 20.41
N ILE A 314 1.62 -7.47 20.91
CA ILE A 314 1.28 -7.54 22.34
C ILE A 314 2.55 -7.71 23.18
N GLY A 315 3.47 -8.57 22.74
CA GLY A 315 4.77 -8.77 23.39
C GLY A 315 5.53 -7.47 23.57
N SER A 316 5.67 -6.68 22.49
CA SER A 316 6.34 -5.36 22.52
C SER A 316 5.66 -4.35 23.45
N LEU A 317 4.35 -4.42 23.63
CA LEU A 317 3.65 -3.55 24.58
C LEU A 317 3.84 -3.95 26.04
N THR A 318 4.18 -5.22 26.30
CA THR A 318 4.27 -5.80 27.66
C THR A 318 5.70 -6.00 28.16
N SER A 319 6.70 -5.93 27.26
CA SER A 319 8.13 -5.90 27.59
C SER A 319 8.57 -4.52 28.04
#